data_AF-A0A8T5P2P5-F1
#
_entry.id   AF-A0A8T5P2P5-F1
#
_cell.length_a   1.000
_cell.length_b   1.000
_cell.length_c   1.000
_cell.angle_alpha   90.00
_cell.angle_beta   90.00
_cell.angle_gamma   90.00
#
_symmetry.space_group_name_H-M   'P 1'
#
loop_
_entity.id
_entity.type
_entity.pdbx_description
1 polymer ?
#
loop_
_entity_poly.entity_id
_entity_poly.type
_entity_poly.pdbx_seq_one_letter_code
_entity_poly.pdbx_strand_id
1 'polypeptide(L)' 'ELEVRGDSQLIIRQITGKYRVRNENLIPLYDEARKLCRNFEKISFKWVQREKNAETDALSNRALDVRS' A
#
# COMPACT_ATOMS: atom_id res chain seq x y z
N GLU A 1 -8.77 14.53 2.59
CA GLU A 1 -7.32 14.25 2.49
C GLU A 1 -7.04 12.89 3.13
N LEU A 2 -6.28 12.01 2.46
CA LEU A 2 -5.94 10.65 2.91
C LEU A 2 -4.42 10.47 2.95
N GLU A 3 -3.88 9.95 4.05
CA GLU A 3 -2.47 9.51 4.15
C GLU A 3 -2.41 7.97 4.22
N VAL A 4 -1.68 7.36 3.29
CA VAL A 4 -1.43 5.92 3.25
C VAL A 4 -0.02 5.64 3.75
N ARG A 5 0.09 4.81 4.79
CA ARG A 5 1.37 4.36 5.35
C ARG A 5 1.60 2.90 4.99
N GLY A 6 2.80 2.58 4.53
CA GLY A 6 3.19 1.21 4.18
C GLY A 6 4.64 0.91 4.53
N ASP A 7 4.91 -0.33 4.88
CA ASP A 7 6.24 -0.85 5.21
C ASP A 7 7.02 -1.30 3.97
N SER A 8 6.32 -1.59 2.87
CA SER A 8 6.93 -1.93 1.60
C SER A 8 7.36 -0.69 0.82
N GLN A 9 8.65 -0.37 0.91
CA GLN A 9 9.25 0.72 0.15
C GLN A 9 9.05 0.56 -1.36
N LEU A 10 9.06 -0.68 -1.85
CA LEU A 10 8.82 -0.99 -3.26
C LEU A 10 7.43 -0.55 -3.70
N ILE A 11 6.38 -0.94 -2.96
CA ILE A 11 4.99 -0.58 -3.27
C ILE A 11 4.80 0.93 -3.20
N ILE A 12 5.33 1.59 -2.17
CA ILE A 12 5.26 3.05 -2.04
C ILE A 12 5.92 3.75 -3.24
N ARG A 13 7.07 3.26 -3.71
CA ARG A 13 7.74 3.81 -4.90
C ARG A 13 6.97 3.51 -6.19
N GLN A 14 6.30 2.37 -6.30
CA GLN A 14 5.49 2.02 -7.46
C GLN A 14 4.21 2.87 -7.53
N ILE A 15 3.44 2.96 -6.46
CA ILE A 15 2.17 3.72 -6.42
C ILE A 15 2.39 5.22 -6.61
N THR A 16 3.54 5.75 -6.17
CA THR A 16 3.94 7.14 -6.43
C THR A 16 4.53 7.36 -7.84
N GLY A 17 4.62 6.33 -8.67
CA GLY A 17 5.13 6.41 -10.04
C GLY A 17 6.65 6.54 -10.14
N LYS A 18 7.39 6.45 -9.02
CA LYS A 18 8.86 6.45 -9.04
C LYS A 18 9.39 5.20 -9.71
N TYR A 19 8.75 4.05 -9.49
CA TYR A 19 9.12 2.75 -10.05
C TYR A 19 8.01 2.17 -10.93
N ARG A 20 8.42 1.51 -12.03
CA ARG A 20 7.51 0.79 -12.91
C ARG A 20 7.15 -0.56 -12.29
N VAL A 21 5.87 -0.92 -12.32
CA VAL A 21 5.39 -2.27 -12.01
C VAL A 21 5.65 -3.15 -13.23
N ARG A 22 6.39 -4.24 -13.05
CA ARG A 22 6.73 -5.18 -14.14
C ARG A 22 6.17 -6.59 -13.94
N ASN A 23 5.77 -6.92 -12.72
CA ASN A 23 5.21 -8.23 -12.41
C ASN A 23 3.75 -8.26 -12.88
N GLU A 24 3.43 -9.16 -13.80
CA GLU A 24 2.12 -9.29 -14.43
C GLU A 24 0.99 -9.50 -13.40
N ASN A 25 1.26 -10.20 -12.30
CA ASN A 25 0.29 -10.42 -11.23
C ASN A 25 0.02 -9.14 -10.40
N LEU A 26 0.96 -8.18 -10.39
CA LEU A 26 0.82 -6.92 -9.66
C LEU A 26 0.22 -5.80 -10.49
N ILE A 27 0.25 -5.90 -11.82
CA ILE A 27 -0.36 -4.91 -12.73
C ILE A 27 -1.85 -4.70 -12.42
N PRO A 28 -2.71 -5.74 -12.33
CA PRO A 28 -4.13 -5.52 -12.06
C PRO A 28 -4.38 -4.86 -10.69
N LEU A 29 -3.62 -5.26 -9.67
CA LEU A 29 -3.71 -4.69 -8.32
C LEU A 29 -3.27 -3.22 -8.29
N TYR A 30 -2.21 -2.90 -9.03
CA TYR A 30 -1.72 -1.53 -9.16
C TYR A 30 -2.77 -0.63 -9.84
N ASP A 31 -3.39 -1.12 -10.91
CA ASP A 31 -4.43 -0.36 -11.64
C ASP A 31 -5.67 -0.14 -10.77
N GLU A 32 -6.09 -1.15 -10.01
CA GLU A 32 -7.19 -1.02 -9.05
C GLU A 32 -6.86 -0.01 -7.95
N ALA A 33 -5.69 -0.11 -7.34
CA ALA A 33 -5.24 0.87 -6.34
C ALA A 33 -5.23 2.29 -6.92
N ARG A 34 -4.72 2.47 -8.14
CA ARG A 34 -4.75 3.77 -8.85
C ARG A 34 -6.17 4.28 -9.09
N LYS A 35 -7.12 3.43 -9.43
CA LYS A 35 -8.53 3.81 -9.58
C LYS A 35 -9.11 4.29 -8.25
N LEU A 36 -8.89 3.54 -7.17
CA LEU A 36 -9.35 3.92 -5.83
C LEU A 36 -8.74 5.24 -5.37
N CYS A 37 -7.47 5.50 -5.67
CA CYS A 37 -6.82 6.76 -5.34
C CYS A 37 -7.50 7.98 -5.96
N ARG A 38 -8.14 7.84 -7.14
CA ARG A 38 -8.85 8.94 -7.81
C ARG A 38 -10.11 9.40 -7.07
N ASN A 39 -10.62 8.59 -6.15
CA ASN A 39 -11.79 8.93 -5.34
C ASN A 39 -11.44 9.91 -4.21
N PHE A 40 -10.16 10.19 -3.98
CA PHE A 40 -9.69 11.10 -2.95
C PHE A 40 -9.15 12.38 -3.58
N GLU A 41 -9.65 13.53 -3.10
CA GLU A 41 -9.20 14.86 -3.56
C GLU A 41 -7.70 15.09 -3.33
N LYS A 42 -7.17 14.55 -2.24
CA LYS A 42 -5.74 14.59 -1.90
C LYS A 42 -5.34 13.31 -1.22
N ILE A 43 -4.34 12.62 -1.78
CA ILE A 43 -3.76 11.39 -1.23
C ILE A 43 -2.24 11.51 -1.15
N SER A 44 -1.67 11.07 -0.03
CA SER A 44 -0.22 11.02 0.19
C SER A 44 0.21 9.59 0.57
N PHE A 45 1.43 9.23 0.18
CA PHE A 45 2.01 7.92 0.48
C PHE A 45 3.30 8.09 1.27
N LYS A 46 3.37 7.45 2.43
CA LYS A 46 4.52 7.52 3.33
C LYS A 46 5.04 6.12 3.61
N TRP A 47 6.33 5.93 3.35
CA TRP A 47 7.01 4.73 3.80
C TRP A 47 7.30 4.84 5.30
N VAL A 48 7.01 3.77 6.04
CA VAL A 48 7.30 3.65 7.46
C VAL A 48 8.22 2.46 7.70
N GLN A 49 9.23 2.62 8.54
CA GLN A 49 10.10 1.50 8.93
C GLN A 49 9.29 0.48 9.73
N ARG A 50 9.53 -0.81 9.49
CA ARG A 50 8.83 -1.93 10.11
C ARG A 50 8.81 -1.86 11.64
N GLU A 51 9.89 -1.35 12.25
CA GLU A 51 9.99 -1.13 13.69
C GLU A 51 8.95 -0.13 14.23
N LYS A 52 8.49 0.82 13.40
CA LYS A 52 7.40 1.75 13.72
C LYS A 52 6.02 1.24 13.27
N ASN A 53 5.98 0.13 12.54
CA ASN A 53 4.76 -0.50 12.06
C ASN A 53 4.30 -1.65 12.98
N ALA A 54 5.08 -2.01 14.01
CA ALA A 54 4.72 -3.03 14.99
C ALA A 54 3.37 -2.77 15.69
N GLU A 55 3.02 -1.49 15.92
CA GLU A 55 1.69 -1.12 16.44
C GLU A 55 0.55 -1.34 15.43
N THR A 56 0.84 -1.34 14.13
CA THR A 56 -0.14 -1.52 13.05
C THR A 56 -0.20 -2.97 12.54
N ASP A 57 0.88 -3.74 12.69
CA ASP A 57 0.94 -5.17 12.35
C ASP A 57 -0.06 -6.01 13.17
N ALA A 58 -0.41 -5.56 14.38
CA ALA A 58 -1.45 -6.19 15.21
C ALA A 58 -2.85 -6.17 14.57
N LEU A 59 -3.14 -5.19 13.69
CA LEU A 59 -4.39 -5.08 12.95
C LEU A 59 -4.35 -5.86 11.62
N SER A 60 -3.24 -5.80 10.89
CA SER A 60 -3.07 -6.54 9.62
C SER A 60 -3.04 -8.06 9.82
N ASN A 61 -2.43 -8.56 10.90
CA ASN A 61 -2.43 -9.99 11.20
C ASN A 61 -3.83 -10.55 11.48
N ARG A 62 -4.79 -9.74 11.96
CA ARG A 62 -6.18 -10.20 12.14
C ARG A 62 -6.95 -10.37 10.83
N ALA A 63 -6.56 -9.66 9.77
CA ALA A 63 -7.21 -9.80 8.47
C ALA A 63 -6.72 -11.04 7.70
N LEU A 64 -5.51 -11.53 7.98
CA LEU A 64 -4.97 -12.76 7.41
C LEU A 64 -5.46 -14.02 8.13
N ASP A 65 -5.91 -13.91 9.39
CA ASP A 65 -6.28 -15.06 10.24
C ASP A 65 -7.76 -15.51 10.09
N VAL A 66 -8.50 -15.00 9.10
CA VAL A 66 -9.91 -15.42 8.84
C VAL A 66 -10.01 -16.48 7.74
N ARG A 67 -8.94 -17.25 7.51
CA ARG A 67 -8.90 -18.36 6.53
C ARG A 67 -8.22 -19.62 7.08
N SER A 68 -8.47 -19.96 8.34
CA SER A 68 -8.25 -21.31 8.87
C SER A 68 -9.59 -21.98 9.15
#